data_AF-A0A3M1FU36-F1
#
_entry.id   AF-A0A3M1FU36-F1
#
_cell.length_a   1.000
_cell.length_b   1.000
_cell.length_c   1.000
_cell.angle_alpha   90.00
_cell.angle_beta   90.00
_cell.angle_gamma   90.00
#
_symmetry.space_group_name_H-M   'P 1'
#
loop_
_entity.id
_entity.type
_entity.pdbx_description
1 polymer ?
#
loop_
_entity_poly.entity_id
_entity_poly.type
_entity_poly.pdbx_seq_one_letter_code
_entity_poly.pdbx_strand_id
1 'polypeptide(L)'
;MRKICVVVGSRANYSSIKSVMRAVQRHPDLQLQTVVGASALLDRFGAVVETVEADGFEINARVHMIIEGETPTTMAKSTGLGLLELPTVFDNLKPDVVVTVGDRF
;
A
#
# COMPACT_ATOMS: atom_id res chain seq x y z
N MET A 1 -5.70 -12.77 16.61
CA MET A 1 -6.03 -12.43 15.21
C MET A 1 -4.74 -12.32 14.41
N ARG A 2 -4.69 -12.91 13.22
CA ARG A 2 -3.53 -12.84 12.32
C ARG A 2 -3.57 -11.53 11.53
N LYS A 3 -2.48 -10.77 11.52
CA LYS A 3 -2.36 -9.47 10.86
C LYS A 3 -1.98 -9.63 9.39
N ILE A 4 -2.85 -9.16 8.51
CA ILE A 4 -2.66 -9.20 7.06
C ILE A 4 -2.46 -7.77 6.58
N CYS A 5 -1.22 -7.43 6.21
CA CYS A 5 -0.85 -6.10 5.72
C CYS A 5 -0.90 -6.06 4.19
N VAL A 6 -1.80 -5.25 3.64
CA VAL A 6 -1.92 -5.03 2.20
C VAL A 6 -1.19 -3.73 1.84
N VAL A 7 -0.21 -3.82 0.93
CA VAL A 7 0.51 -2.66 0.40
C VAL A 7 -0.11 -2.23 -0.93
N VAL A 8 -0.65 -1.02 -0.97
CA VAL A 8 -1.30 -0.40 -2.12
C VAL A 8 -0.39 0.68 -2.70
N GLY A 9 0.22 0.39 -3.86
CA GLY A 9 1.11 1.33 -4.56
C GLY A 9 0.42 2.21 -5.62
N SER A 10 -0.73 1.77 -6.14
CA SER A 10 -1.44 2.47 -7.21
C SER A 10 -2.95 2.19 -7.19
N ARG A 11 -3.72 2.98 -7.96
CA ARG A 11 -5.15 2.74 -8.18
C ARG A 11 -5.42 1.35 -8.75
N ALA A 12 -4.60 0.89 -9.69
CA ALA A 12 -4.76 -0.43 -10.30
C ALA A 12 -4.59 -1.55 -9.28
N ASN A 13 -3.54 -1.48 -8.44
CA ASN A 13 -3.34 -2.46 -7.37
C ASN A 13 -4.52 -2.46 -6.40
N TYR A 14 -5.04 -1.28 -6.03
CA TYR A 14 -6.19 -1.16 -5.14
C TYR A 14 -7.44 -1.84 -5.72
N SER A 15 -7.78 -1.53 -6.98
CA SER A 15 -8.96 -2.11 -7.64
C SER A 15 -8.90 -3.65 -7.68
N SER A 16 -7.72 -4.23 -7.90
CA SER A 16 -7.54 -5.68 -7.95
C SER A 16 -7.63 -6.36 -6.58
N ILE A 17 -7.16 -5.70 -5.50
CA ILE A 17 -7.05 -6.33 -4.17
C ILE A 17 -8.25 -6.03 -3.25
N LYS A 18 -9.13 -5.10 -3.62
CA LYS A 18 -10.26 -4.63 -2.81
C LYS A 18 -11.15 -5.76 -2.27
N SER A 19 -11.45 -6.78 -3.08
CA SER A 19 -12.29 -7.92 -2.66
C SER A 19 -11.62 -8.76 -1.56
N VAL A 20 -10.29 -8.94 -1.64
CA VAL A 20 -9.49 -9.61 -0.61
C VAL A 20 -9.45 -8.79 0.66
N MET A 21 -9.21 -7.47 0.58
CA MET A 21 -9.24 -6.58 1.75
C MET A 21 -10.58 -6.68 2.49
N ARG A 22 -11.72 -6.69 1.76
CA ARG A 22 -13.05 -6.91 2.34
C ARG A 22 -13.24 -8.26 2.99
N ALA A 23 -12.66 -9.33 2.42
CA ALA A 23 -12.74 -10.66 3.00
C ALA A 23 -11.95 -10.72 4.31
N VAL A 24 -10.74 -10.16 4.34
CA VAL A 24 -9.91 -10.05 5.53
C VAL A 24 -10.61 -9.24 6.62
N GLN A 25 -11.14 -8.06 6.30
CA GLN A 25 -11.82 -7.18 7.26
C GLN A 25 -13.04 -7.83 7.92
N ARG A 26 -13.72 -8.76 7.23
CA ARG A 26 -14.93 -9.45 7.73
C ARG A 26 -14.63 -10.76 8.45
N HIS A 27 -13.38 -11.23 8.42
CA HIS A 27 -13.03 -12.52 9.00
C HIS A 27 -12.70 -12.37 10.50
N PRO A 28 -13.33 -13.15 11.40
CA PRO A 28 -13.18 -12.96 12.85
C PRO A 28 -11.73 -13.17 13.35
N ASP A 29 -10.98 -14.05 12.67
CA ASP A 29 -9.59 -14.35 13.07
C ASP A 29 -8.52 -13.48 12.39
N LEU A 30 -8.91 -12.57 11.49
CA LEU A 30 -7.94 -11.76 10.72
C LEU A 30 -8.08 -10.27 11.04
N GLN A 31 -6.94 -9.58 11.10
CA GLN A 31 -6.88 -8.13 11.19
C GLN A 31 -6.30 -7.57 9.90
N LEU A 32 -7.08 -6.75 9.19
CA LEU A 32 -6.58 -6.02 8.04
C LEU A 32 -5.66 -4.87 8.50
N GLN A 33 -4.51 -4.75 7.87
CA GLN A 33 -3.68 -3.55 7.90
C GLN A 33 -3.50 -3.04 6.48
N THR A 34 -3.57 -1.73 6.28
CA THR A 34 -3.39 -1.10 4.96
C THR A 34 -2.20 -0.14 5.00
N VAL A 35 -1.25 -0.34 4.09
CA VAL A 35 -0.16 0.58 3.81
C VAL A 35 -0.37 1.15 2.43
N VAL A 36 -0.38 2.47 2.30
CA VAL A 36 -0.46 3.15 0.99
C VAL A 36 0.87 3.82 0.69
N GLY A 37 1.31 3.80 -0.56
CA GLY A 37 2.56 4.42 -0.97
C GLY A 37 2.63 4.67 -2.46
N ALA A 38 3.82 5.02 -2.96
CA ALA A 38 4.07 5.29 -4.38
C ALA A 38 3.06 6.30 -4.99
N SER A 39 2.48 5.99 -6.15
CA SER A 39 1.57 6.88 -6.87
C SER A 39 0.20 6.99 -6.21
N ALA A 40 -0.18 6.07 -5.32
CA ALA A 40 -1.44 6.15 -4.57
C ALA A 40 -1.48 7.36 -3.62
N LEU A 41 -0.34 7.95 -3.25
CA LEU A 41 -0.23 9.14 -2.41
C LEU A 41 -0.18 10.45 -3.18
N LEU A 42 -0.14 10.42 -4.51
CA LEU A 42 0.00 11.61 -5.33
C LEU A 42 -1.35 12.05 -5.88
N ASP A 43 -1.82 13.24 -5.48
CA ASP A 43 -3.12 13.78 -5.89
C ASP A 43 -3.34 13.79 -7.40
N ARG A 44 -2.27 14.00 -8.18
CA ARG A 44 -2.32 14.00 -9.66
C ARG A 44 -2.72 12.65 -10.27
N PHE A 45 -2.57 11.56 -9.54
CA PHE A 45 -2.93 10.20 -10.00
C PHE A 45 -4.28 9.73 -9.44
N GLY A 46 -5.06 10.68 -8.90
CA GLY A 46 -6.37 10.46 -8.31
C GLY A 46 -6.26 10.26 -6.81
N ALA A 47 -7.35 10.59 -6.11
CA ALA A 47 -7.43 10.47 -4.66
C ALA A 47 -7.65 8.99 -4.24
N VAL A 48 -6.64 8.15 -4.48
CA VAL A 48 -6.69 6.72 -4.11
C VAL A 48 -6.85 6.59 -2.59
N VAL A 49 -6.16 7.44 -1.81
CA VAL A 49 -6.33 7.55 -0.36
C VAL A 49 -7.79 7.79 0.01
N GLU A 50 -8.43 8.81 -0.58
CA GLU A 50 -9.84 9.11 -0.32
C GLU A 50 -10.75 7.95 -0.71
N THR A 51 -10.44 7.26 -1.81
CA THR A 51 -11.22 6.09 -2.26
C THR A 51 -11.11 4.93 -1.26
N VAL A 52 -9.90 4.65 -0.77
CA VAL A 52 -9.63 3.62 0.25
C VAL A 52 -10.38 3.94 1.55
N GLU A 53 -10.31 5.19 1.99
CA GLU A 53 -10.97 5.66 3.22
C GLU A 53 -12.50 5.73 3.07
N ALA A 54 -13.03 6.16 1.91
CA ALA A 54 -14.46 6.15 1.61
C ALA A 54 -15.04 4.74 1.50
N ASP A 55 -14.22 3.78 1.08
CA ASP A 55 -14.52 2.37 1.20
C ASP A 55 -14.40 1.89 2.66
N GLY A 56 -14.07 2.71 3.66
CA GLY A 56 -14.02 2.27 5.06
C GLY A 56 -12.89 1.31 5.36
N PHE A 57 -11.78 1.42 4.63
CA PHE A 57 -10.50 0.82 5.03
C PHE A 57 -9.67 1.85 5.77
N GLU A 58 -9.17 1.46 6.95
CA GLU A 58 -8.21 2.28 7.69
C GLU A 58 -6.83 2.20 7.03
N ILE A 59 -6.18 3.34 6.88
CA ILE A 59 -4.79 3.45 6.41
C ILE A 59 -3.87 3.52 7.63
N ASN A 60 -3.15 2.43 7.89
CA ASN A 60 -2.26 2.33 9.05
C ASN A 60 -0.89 2.98 8.82
N ALA A 61 -0.43 3.09 7.57
CA ALA A 61 0.79 3.83 7.24
C ALA A 61 0.76 4.40 5.82
N ARG A 62 1.49 5.51 5.62
CA ARG A 62 1.70 6.18 4.34
C ARG A 62 3.20 6.22 4.05
N VAL A 63 3.62 5.73 2.88
CA VAL A 63 5.04 5.65 2.48
C VAL A 63 5.31 6.53 1.26
N HIS A 64 5.92 7.69 1.52
CA HIS A 64 6.30 8.65 0.48
C HIS A 64 7.65 8.24 -0.12
N MET A 65 7.62 7.62 -1.30
CA MET A 65 8.82 7.03 -1.92
C MET A 65 9.01 7.40 -3.39
N ILE A 66 8.21 8.32 -3.95
CA ILE A 66 8.34 8.75 -5.34
C ILE A 66 9.40 9.85 -5.47
N ILE A 67 10.38 9.61 -6.34
CA ILE A 67 11.21 10.65 -6.93
C ILE A 67 10.63 11.02 -8.30
N GLU A 68 10.32 12.29 -8.49
CA GLU A 68 9.78 12.78 -9.76
C GLU A 68 10.80 12.73 -10.90
N GLY A 69 10.29 12.55 -12.11
CA GLY A 69 11.07 12.61 -13.35
C GLY A 69 10.70 11.55 -14.39
N GLU A 70 9.95 10.50 -14.00
CA GLU A 70 9.38 9.50 -14.93
C GLU A 70 10.41 8.81 -15.86
N THR A 71 11.67 8.75 -15.42
CA THR A 71 12.75 8.02 -16.08
C THR A 71 13.02 6.67 -15.40
N PRO A 72 13.61 5.68 -16.09
CA PRO A 72 14.08 4.45 -15.45
C PRO A 72 14.98 4.70 -14.21
N THR A 73 15.81 5.74 -14.25
CA THR A 73 16.65 6.12 -13.11
C THR A 73 15.82 6.62 -11.92
N THR A 74 14.81 7.45 -12.14
CA THR A 74 13.96 7.95 -11.04
C THR A 74 13.04 6.86 -10.50
N MET A 75 12.56 5.94 -11.34
CA MET A 75 11.82 4.74 -10.90
C MET A 75 12.68 3.83 -10.01
N ALA A 76 13.92 3.54 -10.43
CA ALA A 76 14.86 2.74 -9.64
C ALA A 76 15.19 3.39 -8.29
N LYS A 77 15.43 4.71 -8.27
CA LYS A 77 15.64 5.44 -7.01
C LYS A 77 14.41 5.43 -6.10
N SER A 78 13.21 5.57 -6.68
CA SER A 78 11.94 5.49 -5.93
C SER A 78 11.76 4.13 -5.26
N THR A 79 12.10 3.06 -5.99
CA THR A 79 12.13 1.70 -5.44
C THR A 79 13.13 1.57 -4.30
N GLY A 80 14.33 2.16 -4.46
CA GLY A 80 15.34 2.23 -3.40
C GLY A 80 14.83 2.91 -2.13
N LEU A 81 14.11 4.03 -2.25
CA LEU A 81 13.47 4.68 -1.11
C LEU A 81 12.43 3.77 -0.46
N GLY A 82 11.60 3.08 -1.26
CA GLY A 82 10.64 2.10 -0.73
C GLY A 82 11.32 0.99 0.09
N LEU A 83 12.46 0.48 -0.37
CA LEU A 83 13.25 -0.53 0.36
C LEU A 83 13.83 0.00 1.68
N LEU A 84 14.09 1.31 1.79
CA LEU A 84 14.57 1.93 3.03
C LEU A 84 13.42 2.19 4.02
N GLU A 85 12.25 2.59 3.54
CA GLU A 85 11.13 3.03 4.38
C GLU A 85 10.22 1.87 4.85
N LEU A 86 9.93 0.90 3.97
CA LEU A 86 9.02 -0.21 4.27
C LEU A 86 9.45 -1.06 5.48
N PRO A 87 10.76 -1.36 5.70
CA PRO A 87 11.18 -2.09 6.90
C PRO A 87 10.74 -1.43 8.21
N THR A 88 10.85 -0.09 8.31
CA THR A 88 10.41 0.67 9.48
C THR A 88 8.90 0.56 9.68
N VAL A 89 8.13 0.62 8.59
CA VAL A 89 6.67 0.44 8.65
C VAL A 89 6.31 -0.97 9.12
N PHE A 90 6.97 -2.00 8.59
CA PHE A 90 6.70 -3.38 8.95
C PHE A 90 7.13 -3.71 10.39
N ASP A 91 8.23 -3.14 10.87
CA ASP A 91 8.64 -3.30 12.28
C ASP A 91 7.62 -2.71 13.26
N ASN A 92 7.03 -1.56 12.90
CA ASN A 92 5.97 -0.93 13.69
C ASN A 92 4.65 -1.72 13.63
N LEU A 93 4.22 -2.14 12.43
CA LEU A 93 2.93 -2.82 12.24
C LEU A 93 2.94 -4.28 12.70
N LYS A 94 4.12 -4.92 12.66
CA LYS A 94 4.36 -6.35 12.93
C LYS A 94 3.35 -7.26 12.22
N PRO A 95 3.26 -7.21 10.87
CA PRO A 95 2.33 -8.06 10.14
C PRO A 95 2.79 -9.53 10.15
N ASP A 96 1.84 -10.46 10.17
CA ASP A 96 2.12 -11.90 10.02
C ASP A 96 2.23 -12.30 8.54
N VAL A 97 1.58 -11.54 7.66
CA VAL A 97 1.61 -11.70 6.19
C VAL A 97 1.58 -10.32 5.56
N VAL A 98 2.43 -10.11 4.56
CA VAL A 98 2.37 -8.95 3.66
C VAL A 98 1.84 -9.41 2.31
N VAL A 99 0.81 -8.74 1.80
CA VAL A 99 0.19 -8.98 0.50
C VAL A 99 0.40 -7.75 -0.37
N THR A 100 0.85 -7.96 -1.59
CA THR A 100 0.94 -6.92 -2.60
C THR A 100 0.48 -7.48 -3.95
N VAL A 101 -0.15 -6.62 -4.75
CA VAL A 101 -0.40 -6.92 -6.16
C VAL A 101 0.76 -6.31 -6.94
N GLY A 102 1.71 -7.16 -7.30
CA GLY A 102 2.86 -6.76 -8.09
C GLY A 102 2.50 -6.60 -9.57
N ASP A 103 3.16 -5.66 -10.22
CA ASP A 103 3.32 -5.57 -11.66
C ASP A 103 4.69 -4.91 -11.93
N ARG A 104 4.77 -3.98 -12.88
CA ARG A 104 5.97 -3.19 -13.13
C ARG A 104 5.93 -1.90 -12.32
N PHE A 105 7.06 -1.53 -11.74
CA PHE A 105 7.29 -0.24 -11.12
C PHE A 105 8.64 0.33 -11.57
#